data_AF-A0A7C6GZG2-F1
#
_entry.id   AF-A0A7C6GZG2-F1
#
_cell.length_a   1.000
_cell.length_b   1.000
_cell.length_c   1.000
_cell.angle_alpha   90.00
_cell.angle_beta   90.00
_cell.angle_gamma   90.00
#
_symmetry.space_group_name_H-M   'P 1'
#
loop_
_entity.id
_entity.type
_entity.pdbx_description
1 polymer ?
#
loop_
_entity_poly.entity_id
_entity_poly.type
_entity_poly.pdbx_seq_one_letter_code
_entity_poly.pdbx_strand_id
1 'polypeptide(L)' 'MINENGVAVRLGARSYMVKEGERWWERRELEIQLFILAIGLVLFALGIILPNLIMAGAGSLVTVFAITYVAYAYVRRFWR' A
#
# COMPACT_ATOMS: atom_id res chain seq x y z
N MET A 1 36.07 9.02 -8.31
CA MET A 1 35.16 10.13 -8.67
C MET A 1 33.80 9.81 -8.07
N ILE A 2 33.23 10.76 -7.34
CA ILE A 2 32.09 10.66 -6.39
C ILE A 2 30.80 11.04 -7.15
N ASN A 3 29.81 10.15 -7.27
CA ASN A 3 28.49 10.07 -6.60
C ASN A 3 27.38 11.08 -7.01
N GLU A 4 26.26 10.53 -7.51
CA GLU A 4 24.89 11.05 -7.33
C GLU A 4 24.02 9.89 -6.77
N ASN A 5 24.20 9.63 -5.48
CA ASN A 5 23.59 8.63 -4.59
C ASN A 5 23.70 7.11 -4.89
N GLY A 6 24.71 6.63 -5.62
CA GLY A 6 24.99 5.21 -5.85
C GLY A 6 26.18 4.68 -5.06
N VAL A 7 25.96 4.21 -3.83
CA VAL A 7 27.03 3.68 -2.95
C VAL A 7 27.49 2.30 -3.43
N ALA A 8 28.47 2.27 -4.35
CA ALA A 8 29.20 1.07 -4.70
C ALA A 8 30.34 0.82 -3.69
N VAL A 9 30.07 0.05 -2.63
CA VAL A 9 31.12 -0.45 -1.74
C VAL A 9 31.90 -1.54 -2.47
N ARG A 10 33.06 -1.19 -3.06
CA ARG A 10 34.02 -2.17 -3.60
C ARG A 10 34.79 -2.82 -2.46
N LEU A 11 34.22 -3.88 -1.89
CA LEU A 11 34.98 -4.93 -1.19
C LEU A 11 35.31 -6.02 -2.22
N GLY A 12 36.54 -6.54 -2.17
CA GLY A 12 37.18 -7.34 -3.22
C GLY A 12 36.31 -8.32 -4.01
N ALA A 13 36.51 -8.32 -5.33
CA ALA A 13 36.18 -9.37 -6.32
C ALA A 13 34.77 -9.99 -6.35
N ARG A 14 33.83 -9.55 -5.52
CA ARG A 14 32.43 -9.96 -5.60
C ARG A 14 31.57 -8.71 -5.55
N SER A 15 31.17 -8.26 -6.74
CA SER A 15 30.05 -7.33 -6.88
C SER A 15 28.80 -8.05 -6.43
N TYR A 16 28.48 -7.95 -5.14
CA TYR A 16 27.13 -8.21 -4.69
C TYR A 16 26.27 -7.11 -5.30
N MET A 17 25.46 -7.45 -6.30
CA MET A 17 24.26 -6.68 -6.55
C MET A 17 23.41 -6.82 -5.28
N VAL A 18 23.57 -5.88 -4.34
CA VAL A 18 22.48 -5.59 -3.41
C VAL A 18 21.34 -5.18 -4.33
N LYS A 19 20.42 -6.11 -4.59
CA LYS A 19 19.10 -5.76 -5.10
C LYS A 19 18.49 -4.87 -4.02
N GLU A 20 18.82 -3.59 -4.06
CA GLU A 20 18.24 -2.53 -3.24
C GLU A 20 16.74 -2.69 -3.37
N GLY A 21 16.11 -3.15 -2.28
CA GLY A 21 14.68 -3.16 -2.10
C GLY A 21 13.89 -3.64 -3.31
N GLU A 22 13.98 -4.92 -3.67
CA GLU A 22 12.88 -5.55 -4.41
C GLU A 22 11.60 -5.29 -3.61
N ARG A 23 10.87 -4.28 -4.07
CA ARG A 23 9.74 -3.59 -3.48
C ARG A 23 8.81 -4.52 -2.70
N TRP A 24 9.18 -4.84 -1.47
CA TRP A 24 8.35 -5.62 -0.54
C TRP A 24 7.00 -4.91 -0.36
N TRP A 25 7.05 -3.58 -0.36
CA TRP A 25 5.88 -2.71 -0.37
C TRP A 25 4.99 -2.95 -1.60
N GLU A 26 5.52 -3.05 -2.82
CA GLU A 26 4.68 -3.23 -4.03
C GLU A 26 3.98 -4.60 -4.08
N ARG A 27 4.50 -5.62 -3.36
CA ARG A 27 3.78 -6.89 -3.15
C ARG A 27 2.74 -6.81 -2.03
N ARG A 28 3.00 -6.06 -0.96
CA ARG A 28 2.12 -5.92 0.21
C ARG A 28 1.10 -4.79 0.09
N GLU A 29 1.25 -3.88 -0.86
CA GLU A 29 0.41 -2.70 -1.07
C GLU A 29 -1.07 -3.06 -1.20
N LEU A 30 -1.38 -4.03 -2.07
CA LEU A 30 -2.74 -4.56 -2.24
C LEU A 30 -3.29 -5.21 -0.96
N GLU A 31 -2.46 -5.94 -0.22
CA GLU A 31 -2.89 -6.56 1.05
C GLU A 31 -3.19 -5.51 2.11
N ILE A 32 -2.37 -4.45 2.18
CA ILE A 32 -2.57 -3.33 3.09
C ILE A 32 -3.87 -2.60 2.73
N GLN A 33 -4.14 -2.35 1.45
CA GLN A 33 -5.42 -1.78 1.03
C GLN A 33 -6.61 -2.67 1.40
N LEU A 34 -6.50 -3.97 1.21
CA LEU A 34 -7.56 -4.92 1.58
C LEU A 34 -7.81 -4.91 3.09
N PHE A 35 -6.76 -4.77 3.88
CA PHE A 35 -6.87 -4.63 5.33
C PHE A 35 -7.56 -3.31 5.73
N ILE A 36 -7.17 -2.19 5.11
CA ILE A 36 -7.81 -0.88 5.31
C ILE A 36 -9.28 -0.93 4.87
N LEU A 37 -9.59 -1.62 3.77
CA LEU A 37 -10.96 -1.81 3.29
C LEU A 37 -11.81 -2.55 4.34
N ALA A 38 -11.26 -3.64 4.92
CA ALA A 38 -11.93 -4.39 5.97
C ALA A 38 -12.21 -3.51 7.20
N ILE A 39 -11.24 -2.70 7.63
CA ILE A 39 -11.43 -1.74 8.74
C ILE A 39 -12.52 -0.72 8.40
N GLY A 40 -12.51 -0.16 7.20
CA GLY A 40 -13.53 0.79 6.74
C GLY A 40 -14.94 0.20 6.80
N LEU A 41 -15.11 -1.05 6.33
CA LEU A 41 -16.38 -1.76 6.38
C LEU A 41 -16.85 -2.03 7.82
N VAL A 42 -15.94 -2.41 8.72
CA VAL A 42 -16.26 -2.60 10.15
C VAL A 42 -16.69 -1.29 10.79
N LEU A 43 -15.97 -0.18 10.54
CA LEU A 43 -16.34 1.14 11.06
C LEU A 43 -17.69 1.62 10.52
N PHE A 44 -17.96 1.36 9.24
CA PHE A 44 -19.24 1.67 8.63
C PHE A 44 -20.38 0.88 9.28
N ALA A 45 -20.22 -0.44 9.43
CA ALA A 45 -21.21 -1.31 10.06
C ALA A 45 -21.46 -0.90 11.53
N LEU A 46 -20.40 -0.61 12.28
CA LEU A 46 -20.51 -0.10 13.65
C LEU A 46 -21.21 1.27 13.69
N GLY A 47 -20.93 2.15 12.75
CA GLY A 47 -21.62 3.44 12.63
C GLY A 47 -23.13 3.30 12.41
N ILE A 48 -23.56 2.29 11.67
CA ILE A 48 -24.99 1.96 11.48
C ILE A 48 -25.59 1.36 12.75
N ILE A 49 -24.88 0.44 13.42
CA ILE A 49 -25.36 -0.25 14.63
C ILE A 49 -25.47 0.69 15.83
N LEU A 50 -24.52 1.62 16.00
CA LEU A 50 -24.47 2.60 17.11
C LEU A 50 -25.11 3.95 16.77
N PRO A 51 -26.05 3.98 15.82
CA PRO A 51 -26.46 5.15 14.99
C PRO A 51 -25.55 6.39 15.10
N ASN A 52 -24.27 6.24 14.77
CA ASN A 52 -23.28 7.30 14.83
C ASN A 52 -22.89 7.74 13.41
N LEU A 53 -23.42 8.90 13.00
CA LEU A 53 -23.21 9.47 11.66
C LEU A 53 -21.73 9.73 11.35
N ILE A 54 -20.93 10.09 12.34
CA ILE A 54 -19.50 10.39 12.16
C ILE A 54 -18.74 9.09 11.86
N MET A 55 -19.01 8.01 12.61
CA MET A 55 -18.39 6.71 12.34
C MET A 55 -18.83 6.12 11.00
N ALA A 56 -20.12 6.21 10.66
CA ALA A 56 -20.62 5.75 9.38
C ALA A 56 -19.99 6.56 8.23
N GLY A 57 -19.92 7.88 8.36
CA GLY A 57 -19.24 8.76 7.41
C GLY A 57 -17.78 8.38 7.21
N ALA A 58 -17.01 8.28 8.30
CA ALA A 58 -15.60 7.93 8.26
C ALA A 58 -15.35 6.55 7.64
N GLY A 59 -16.13 5.54 8.03
CA GLY A 59 -16.06 4.20 7.46
C GLY A 59 -16.32 4.20 5.96
N SER A 60 -17.35 4.92 5.51
CA SER A 60 -17.71 5.01 4.09
C SER A 60 -16.60 5.63 3.24
N LEU A 61 -15.97 6.72 3.71
CA LEU A 61 -14.87 7.38 3.00
C LEU A 61 -13.65 6.47 2.89
N VAL A 62 -13.30 5.77 3.98
CA VAL A 62 -12.18 4.82 4.00
C VAL A 62 -12.43 3.67 3.02
N THR A 63 -13.65 3.12 3.01
CA THR A 63 -14.05 2.05 2.09
C THR A 63 -13.97 2.51 0.63
N VAL A 64 -14.52 3.68 0.29
CA VAL A 64 -14.46 4.21 -1.09
C VAL A 64 -13.03 4.45 -1.54
N PHE A 65 -12.20 5.03 -0.68
CA PHE A 65 -10.79 5.28 -0.99
C PHE A 65 -10.01 3.98 -1.22
N ALA A 66 -10.20 2.99 -0.34
CA ALA A 66 -9.55 1.70 -0.47
C ALA A 66 -9.98 0.95 -1.75
N ILE A 67 -11.27 0.94 -2.10
CA ILE A 67 -11.77 0.34 -3.34
C ILE A 67 -11.16 1.02 -4.56
N THR A 68 -11.18 2.36 -4.59
CA THR A 68 -10.64 3.14 -5.70
C THR A 68 -9.16 2.84 -5.91
N TYR A 69 -8.40 2.75 -4.83
CA TYR A 69 -7.00 2.41 -4.91
C TYR A 69 -6.79 0.97 -5.38
N VAL A 70 -7.52 -0.01 -4.85
CA VAL A 70 -7.43 -1.42 -5.30
C VAL A 70 -7.71 -1.51 -6.81
N ALA A 71 -8.74 -0.82 -7.29
CA ALA A 71 -9.06 -0.76 -8.72
C ALA A 71 -7.91 -0.16 -9.54
N TYR A 72 -7.33 0.97 -9.08
CA TYR A 72 -6.18 1.58 -9.73
C TYR A 72 -4.95 0.65 -9.76
N ALA A 73 -4.63 0.03 -8.62
CA ALA A 73 -3.52 -0.91 -8.49
C ALA A 73 -3.71 -2.14 -9.39
N TYR A 74 -4.94 -2.62 -9.53
CA TYR A 74 -5.30 -3.72 -10.44
C TYR A 74 -5.05 -3.33 -11.91
N VAL A 75 -5.55 -2.16 -12.34
CA VAL A 75 -5.33 -1.67 -13.72
C VAL A 75 -3.85 -1.47 -13.99
N ARG A 76 -3.10 -0.86 -13.06
CA ARG A 76 -1.65 -0.66 -13.18
C ARG A 76 -0.87 -1.96 -13.34
N ARG A 77 -1.32 -3.02 -12.67
CA ARG A 77 -0.68 -4.35 -12.76
C ARG A 77 -0.99 -5.06 -14.07
N PHE A 78 -2.15 -4.81 -14.66
CA PHE A 78 -2.52 -5.38 -15.96
C PHE A 78 -1.83 -4.69 -17.15
N TRP A 79 -1.47 -3.42 -16.99
CA TRP A 79 -0.76 -2.62 -18.01
C TRP A 79 0.77 -2.73 -17.95
N ARG A 80 1.32 -3.49 -17.01
CA ARG A 80 2.75 -3.89 -16.99
C ARG A 80 2.91 -5.26 -17.61
#